data_AF-A0A7Z1N0C9-F1
#
_entry.id   AF-A0A7Z1N0C9-F1
#
_cell.length_a   1.000
_cell.length_b   1.000
_cell.length_c   1.000
_cell.angle_alpha   90.00
_cell.angle_beta   90.00
_cell.angle_gamma   90.00
#
_symmetry.space_group_name_H-M   'P 1'
#
loop_
_entity.id
_entity.type
_entity.pdbx_description
1 polymer ?
#
loop_
_entity_poly.entity_id
_entity_poly.type
_entity_poly.pdbx_seq_one_letter_code
_entity_poly.pdbx_strand_id
1 'polypeptide(L)'
;EMGRAAQPGAPQVPPVGSPELVRQMQDFWTDNLTLWQRFVDPAAAVPAPPQSEGDARDRRFKAAAWRDDPWFDWIRRSYNLIADHMLRGVDALEGVSDKQKEQLRFAAKGLVDAMSPSNFPLTNPEVVERTIATKGQNLLDGLKNMLADIGKGQLTHT
;
A
#
# COMPACT_ATOMS: atom_id res chain seq x y z
N GLU A 1 -27.07 -17.57 40.87
CA GLU A 1 -26.80 -17.90 39.46
C GLU A 1 -26.02 -16.74 38.84
N MET A 2 -24.74 -16.93 38.55
CA MET A 2 -23.87 -15.90 37.96
C MET A 2 -23.68 -16.22 36.48
N GLY A 3 -24.17 -15.33 35.62
CA GLY A 3 -24.09 -15.44 34.16
C GLY A 3 -22.64 -15.39 33.68
N ARG A 4 -22.23 -16.41 32.94
CA ARG A 4 -21.01 -16.36 32.11
C ARG A 4 -21.23 -15.35 31.00
N ALA A 5 -20.56 -14.21 31.09
CA ALA A 5 -20.33 -13.34 29.95
C ALA A 5 -19.60 -14.14 28.86
N ALA A 6 -20.16 -14.14 27.64
CA ALA A 6 -19.52 -14.72 26.46
C ALA A 6 -18.19 -13.99 26.21
N GLN A 7 -17.08 -14.71 26.29
CA GLN A 7 -15.78 -14.20 25.86
C GLN A 7 -15.83 -13.98 24.34
N PRO A 8 -15.45 -12.81 23.82
CA PRO A 8 -15.33 -12.62 22.38
C PRO A 8 -14.28 -13.59 21.84
N GLY A 9 -14.67 -14.41 20.86
CA GLY A 9 -13.83 -15.44 20.27
C GLY A 9 -12.59 -14.83 19.61
N ALA A 10 -11.47 -15.57 19.65
CA ALA A 10 -10.29 -15.20 18.89
C ALA A 10 -10.62 -15.07 17.39
N PRO A 11 -9.95 -14.17 16.65
CA PRO A 11 -10.13 -14.03 15.21
C PRO A 11 -9.96 -15.40 14.54
N GLN A 12 -11.00 -15.84 13.82
CA GLN A 12 -10.92 -17.09 13.09
C GLN A 12 -10.23 -16.80 11.76
N VAL A 13 -8.93 -17.09 11.71
CA VAL A 13 -8.20 -17.14 10.44
C VAL A 13 -8.70 -18.39 9.70
N PRO A 14 -9.14 -18.28 8.44
CA PRO A 14 -9.59 -19.43 7.69
C PRO A 14 -8.49 -20.51 7.69
N PRO A 15 -8.83 -21.79 7.90
CA PRO A 15 -7.84 -22.84 8.01
C PRO A 15 -7.01 -22.94 6.72
N VAL A 16 -5.72 -23.25 6.88
CA VAL A 16 -4.78 -23.43 5.77
C VAL A 16 -5.33 -24.52 4.83
N GLY A 17 -5.69 -24.14 3.60
CA GLY A 17 -6.28 -25.05 2.61
C GLY A 17 -7.80 -24.97 2.45
N SER A 18 -8.49 -24.06 3.15
CA SER A 18 -9.91 -23.79 2.92
C SER A 18 -10.19 -23.29 1.49
N PRO A 19 -11.34 -23.61 0.88
CA PRO A 19 -11.67 -23.17 -0.47
C PRO A 19 -11.63 -21.64 -0.65
N GLU A 20 -12.06 -20.88 0.36
CA GLU A 20 -12.01 -19.42 0.36
C GLU A 20 -10.56 -18.89 0.36
N LEU A 21 -9.68 -19.44 1.20
CA LEU A 21 -8.29 -19.03 1.25
C LEU A 21 -7.54 -19.42 -0.03
N VAL A 22 -7.80 -20.63 -0.55
CA VAL A 22 -7.22 -21.09 -1.82
C VAL A 22 -7.63 -20.15 -2.96
N ARG A 23 -8.89 -19.73 -3.01
CA ARG A 23 -9.37 -18.76 -4.00
C ARG A 23 -8.71 -17.40 -3.84
N GLN A 24 -8.61 -16.89 -2.61
CA GLN A 24 -7.92 -15.63 -2.33
C GLN A 24 -6.45 -15.66 -2.77
N MET A 25 -5.75 -16.78 -2.56
CA MET A 25 -4.37 -16.98 -3.04
C MET A 25 -4.30 -17.06 -4.57
N GLN A 26 -5.25 -17.74 -5.23
CA GLN A 26 -5.34 -17.82 -6.69
C GLN A 26 -5.57 -16.44 -7.33
N ASP A 27 -6.47 -15.64 -6.75
CA ASP A 27 -6.76 -14.28 -7.20
C ASP A 27 -5.49 -13.42 -7.09
N PHE A 28 -4.80 -13.46 -5.95
CA PHE A 28 -3.53 -12.76 -5.76
C PHE A 28 -2.45 -13.15 -6.78
N TRP A 29 -2.27 -14.45 -7.05
CA TRP A 29 -1.31 -14.92 -8.05
C TRP A 29 -1.66 -14.48 -9.47
N THR A 30 -2.95 -14.53 -9.82
CA THR A 30 -3.44 -14.12 -11.14
C THR A 30 -3.23 -12.62 -11.35
N ASP A 31 -3.54 -11.81 -10.35
CA ASP A 31 -3.35 -10.36 -10.40
C ASP A 31 -1.86 -10.00 -10.50
N ASN A 32 -1.00 -10.69 -9.75
CA ASN A 32 0.45 -10.48 -9.80
C ASN A 32 1.06 -10.89 -11.15
N LEU A 33 0.64 -12.02 -11.72
CA LEU A 33 1.06 -12.45 -13.07
C LEU A 33 0.62 -11.45 -14.14
N THR A 34 -0.59 -10.92 -14.00
CA THR A 34 -1.14 -9.91 -14.92
C THR A 34 -0.35 -8.60 -14.84
N LEU A 35 0.04 -8.16 -13.63
CA LEU A 35 0.92 -7.01 -13.45
C LEU A 35 2.29 -7.23 -14.09
N TRP A 36 2.87 -8.42 -13.92
CA TRP A 36 4.17 -8.77 -14.50
C TRP A 36 4.13 -8.85 -16.03
N GLN A 37 3.08 -9.44 -16.61
CA GLN A 37 2.89 -9.48 -18.06
C GLN A 37 2.77 -8.08 -18.66
N ARG A 38 2.05 -7.16 -18.02
CA ARG A 38 1.98 -5.74 -18.45
C ARG A 38 3.32 -5.04 -18.48
N PHE A 39 4.18 -5.37 -17.51
CA PHE A 39 5.51 -4.78 -17.43
C PHE A 39 6.42 -5.32 -18.55
N VAL A 40 6.37 -6.62 -18.83
CA VAL A 40 7.25 -7.29 -19.81
C VAL A 40 6.78 -7.12 -21.25
N ASP A 41 5.48 -7.22 -21.50
CA ASP A 41 4.86 -7.06 -22.82
C ASP A 41 3.55 -6.25 -22.70
N PRO A 42 3.63 -4.91 -22.74
CA PRO A 42 2.47 -4.05 -22.63
C PRO A 42 1.45 -4.25 -23.76
N ALA A 43 1.90 -4.74 -24.92
CA ALA A 43 1.06 -4.90 -26.11
C ALA A 43 0.22 -6.18 -26.06
N ALA A 44 0.72 -7.24 -25.42
CA ALA A 44 0.01 -8.50 -25.22
C ALA A 44 -0.85 -8.53 -23.94
N ALA A 45 -0.79 -7.48 -23.12
CA ALA A 45 -1.40 -7.51 -21.81
C ALA A 45 -2.93 -7.34 -21.83
N VAL A 46 -3.62 -8.18 -21.07
CA VAL A 46 -5.05 -8.04 -20.79
C VAL A 46 -5.30 -6.68 -20.11
N PRO A 47 -6.36 -5.93 -20.46
CA PRO A 47 -6.69 -4.66 -19.80
C PRO A 47 -6.83 -4.82 -18.29
N ALA A 48 -6.35 -3.84 -17.53
CA ALA A 48 -6.49 -3.85 -16.07
C ALA A 48 -7.95 -3.79 -15.66
N PRO A 49 -8.34 -4.49 -14.57
CA PRO A 49 -9.57 -4.12 -13.90
C PRO A 49 -9.51 -2.61 -13.62
N PRO A 50 -10.65 -1.91 -13.79
CA PRO A 50 -10.70 -0.48 -13.58
C PRO A 50 -10.18 -0.15 -12.18
N GLN A 51 -9.27 0.83 -12.11
CA GLN A 51 -8.75 1.32 -10.84
C GLN A 51 -9.94 1.78 -9.99
N SER A 52 -9.89 1.52 -8.68
CA SER A 52 -10.94 2.01 -7.79
C SER A 52 -10.95 3.54 -7.82
N GLU A 53 -12.10 4.18 -7.61
CA GLU A 53 -12.18 5.65 -7.56
C GLU A 53 -11.27 6.25 -6.47
N GLY A 54 -10.98 5.48 -5.42
CA GLY A 54 -10.02 5.83 -4.38
C GLY A 54 -8.59 5.92 -4.90
N ASP A 55 -8.18 4.98 -5.75
CA ASP A 55 -6.84 4.96 -6.36
C ASP A 55 -6.62 6.15 -7.29
N ALA A 56 -7.66 6.58 -8.01
CA ALA A 56 -7.60 7.72 -8.91
C ALA A 56 -7.46 9.07 -8.20
N ARG A 57 -7.84 9.14 -6.91
CA ARG A 57 -7.81 10.37 -6.09
C ARG A 57 -6.68 10.42 -5.07
N ASP A 58 -5.84 9.40 -5.01
CA ASP A 58 -4.72 9.35 -4.07
C ASP A 58 -3.67 10.42 -4.42
N ARG A 59 -3.55 11.42 -3.53
CA ARG A 59 -2.63 12.55 -3.70
C ARG A 59 -1.16 12.12 -3.77
N ARG A 60 -0.82 10.93 -3.25
CA ARG A 60 0.54 10.35 -3.32
C ARG A 60 0.96 10.04 -4.76
N PHE A 61 0.00 9.79 -5.63
CA PHE A 61 0.23 9.42 -7.03
C PHE A 61 -0.14 10.54 -8.02
N LYS A 62 -0.06 11.81 -7.57
CA LYS A 62 -0.42 12.99 -8.38
C LYS A 62 0.50 13.23 -9.60
N ALA A 63 1.77 12.84 -9.51
CA ALA A 63 2.76 13.11 -10.56
C ALA A 63 2.43 12.30 -11.82
N ALA A 64 2.59 12.93 -12.99
CA ALA A 64 2.22 12.31 -14.27
C ALA A 64 2.95 10.98 -14.52
N ALA A 65 4.22 10.89 -14.11
CA ALA A 65 5.05 9.69 -14.20
C ALA A 65 4.39 8.44 -13.56
N TRP A 66 3.58 8.59 -12.51
CA TRP A 66 2.86 7.46 -11.91
C TRP A 66 1.83 6.78 -12.82
N ARG A 67 1.47 7.43 -13.94
CA ARG A 67 0.54 6.92 -14.95
C ARG A 67 1.21 6.76 -16.32
N ASP A 68 2.13 7.65 -16.64
CA ASP A 68 2.71 7.76 -17.99
C ASP A 68 3.96 6.89 -18.15
N ASP A 69 4.69 6.60 -17.06
CA ASP A 69 5.87 5.74 -17.08
C ASP A 69 5.49 4.31 -16.67
N PRO A 70 5.78 3.28 -17.50
CA PRO A 70 5.40 1.90 -17.23
C PRO A 70 5.97 1.32 -15.92
N TRP A 71 7.16 1.74 -15.51
CA TRP A 71 7.80 1.26 -14.28
C TRP A 71 7.10 1.85 -13.05
N PHE A 72 6.86 3.16 -13.03
CA PHE A 72 6.16 3.80 -11.92
C PHE A 72 4.67 3.39 -11.87
N ASP A 73 4.01 3.23 -13.02
CA ASP A 73 2.64 2.70 -13.08
C ASP A 73 2.56 1.27 -12.51
N TRP A 74 3.53 0.41 -12.83
CA TRP A 74 3.60 -0.93 -12.25
C TRP A 74 3.80 -0.91 -10.73
N ILE A 75 4.72 -0.09 -10.20
CA ILE A 75 4.93 0.07 -8.76
C ILE A 75 3.65 0.50 -8.06
N ARG A 76 2.99 1.54 -8.57
CA ARG A 76 1.75 2.09 -7.99
C ARG A 76 0.64 1.04 -7.95
N ARG A 77 0.42 0.34 -9.06
CA ARG A 77 -0.65 -0.68 -9.14
C ARG A 77 -0.36 -1.87 -8.23
N SER A 78 0.91 -2.30 -8.15
CA SER A 78 1.32 -3.38 -7.26
C SER A 78 1.07 -3.01 -5.79
N TYR A 79 1.41 -1.78 -5.41
CA TYR A 79 1.11 -1.25 -4.08
C TYR A 79 -0.40 -1.22 -3.81
N ASN A 80 -1.21 -0.65 -4.71
CA ASN A 80 -2.66 -0.56 -4.52
C ASN A 80 -3.32 -1.93 -4.39
N LEU A 81 -2.87 -2.91 -5.19
CA LEU A 81 -3.34 -4.29 -5.10
C LEU A 81 -3.08 -4.90 -3.71
N ILE A 82 -1.85 -4.76 -3.21
CA ILE A 82 -1.46 -5.28 -1.88
C ILE A 82 -2.26 -4.56 -0.78
N ALA A 83 -2.38 -3.24 -0.88
CA ALA A 83 -3.13 -2.41 0.05
C ALA A 83 -4.60 -2.84 0.15
N ASP A 84 -5.26 -2.97 -1.01
CA ASP A 84 -6.66 -3.37 -1.11
C ASP A 84 -6.87 -4.81 -0.59
N HIS A 85 -5.97 -5.73 -0.92
CA HIS A 85 -6.02 -7.10 -0.42
C HIS A 85 -5.87 -7.17 1.11
N MET A 86 -4.95 -6.38 1.67
CA MET A 86 -4.74 -6.33 3.12
C MET A 86 -5.98 -5.77 3.85
N LEU A 87 -6.57 -4.69 3.32
CA LEU A 87 -7.76 -4.07 3.91
C LEU A 87 -9.00 -4.97 3.79
N ARG A 88 -9.21 -5.60 2.63
CA ARG A 88 -10.28 -6.60 2.45
C ARG A 88 -10.09 -7.83 3.34
N GLY A 89 -8.86 -8.25 3.56
CA GLY A 89 -8.54 -9.34 4.49
C GLY A 89 -8.99 -9.03 5.92
N VAL A 90 -8.84 -7.78 6.38
CA VAL A 90 -9.37 -7.34 7.69
C VAL A 90 -10.90 -7.36 7.70
N ASP A 91 -11.54 -6.93 6.62
CA ASP A 91 -13.00 -6.91 6.51
C ASP A 91 -13.62 -8.32 6.54
N ALA A 92 -12.94 -9.28 5.91
CA ALA A 92 -13.34 -10.69 5.85
C ALA A 92 -13.17 -11.46 7.16
N LEU A 93 -12.56 -10.86 8.21
CA LEU A 93 -12.41 -11.54 9.50
C LEU A 93 -13.77 -11.77 10.16
N GLU A 94 -14.06 -13.04 10.44
CA GLU A 94 -15.23 -13.48 11.21
C GLU A 94 -14.87 -13.74 12.68
N GLY A 95 -15.87 -13.68 13.56
CA GLY A 95 -15.70 -13.91 15.00
C GLY A 95 -15.09 -12.75 15.79
N VAL A 96 -14.85 -11.60 15.14
CA VAL A 96 -14.28 -10.39 15.73
C VAL A 96 -15.38 -9.34 15.94
N SER A 97 -15.39 -8.64 17.08
CA SER A 97 -16.35 -7.54 17.29
C SER A 97 -16.09 -6.36 16.36
N ASP A 98 -17.12 -5.57 16.04
CA ASP A 98 -17.01 -4.41 15.14
C ASP A 98 -15.92 -3.43 15.60
N LYS A 99 -15.85 -3.16 16.90
CA LYS A 99 -14.82 -2.28 17.49
C LYS A 99 -13.40 -2.81 17.26
N GLN A 100 -13.19 -4.11 17.39
CA GLN A 100 -11.89 -4.73 17.14
C GLN A 100 -11.56 -4.73 15.64
N LYS A 101 -12.54 -4.95 14.77
CA LYS A 101 -12.37 -4.88 13.32
C LYS A 101 -11.99 -3.46 12.87
N GLU A 102 -12.59 -2.42 13.44
CA GLU A 102 -12.19 -1.03 13.21
C GLU A 102 -10.75 -0.74 13.64
N GLN A 103 -10.33 -1.22 14.81
CA GLN A 103 -8.95 -1.08 15.28
C GLN A 103 -7.95 -1.76 14.35
N LEU A 104 -8.26 -2.98 13.89
CA LEU A 104 -7.44 -3.71 12.92
C LEU A 104 -7.39 -2.97 11.58
N ARG A 105 -8.51 -2.41 11.13
CA ARG A 105 -8.58 -1.63 9.89
C ARG A 105 -7.72 -0.38 9.98
N PHE A 106 -7.76 0.32 11.12
CA PHE A 106 -6.93 1.49 11.38
C PHE A 106 -5.44 1.13 11.36
N ALA A 107 -5.05 0.05 12.06
CA ALA A 107 -3.66 -0.41 12.08
C ALA A 107 -3.17 -0.86 10.68
N ALA A 108 -3.98 -1.61 9.94
CA ALA A 108 -3.68 -2.05 8.59
C ALA A 108 -3.52 -0.85 7.64
N LYS A 109 -4.43 0.13 7.72
CA LYS A 109 -4.30 1.37 6.95
C LYS A 109 -3.00 2.11 7.29
N GLY A 110 -2.65 2.24 8.56
CA GLY A 110 -1.38 2.84 8.98
C GLY A 110 -0.16 2.12 8.40
N LEU A 111 -0.17 0.79 8.37
CA LEU A 111 0.91 0.00 7.78
C LEU A 111 0.99 0.21 6.26
N VAL A 112 -0.15 0.14 5.57
CA VAL A 112 -0.27 0.39 4.13
C VAL A 112 0.22 1.80 3.77
N ASP A 113 -0.13 2.80 4.58
CA ASP A 113 0.28 4.18 4.35
C ASP A 113 1.79 4.36 4.56
N ALA A 114 2.37 3.71 5.58
CA ALA A 114 3.80 3.74 5.86
C ALA A 114 4.63 3.07 4.76
N MET A 115 4.13 1.97 4.19
CA MET A 115 4.80 1.21 3.11
C MET A 115 4.60 1.83 1.72
N SER A 116 3.90 2.96 1.60
CA SER A 116 3.62 3.57 0.29
C SER A 116 4.92 3.90 -0.45
N PRO A 117 5.04 3.56 -1.75
CA PRO A 117 6.25 3.79 -2.53
C PRO A 117 6.57 5.29 -2.71
N SER A 118 5.60 6.18 -2.50
CA SER A 118 5.85 7.62 -2.49
C SER A 118 6.73 8.08 -1.31
N ASN A 119 6.80 7.29 -0.23
CA ASN A 119 7.56 7.61 0.97
C ASN A 119 9.07 7.38 0.81
N PHE A 120 9.49 6.63 -0.22
CA PHE A 120 10.88 6.28 -0.43
C PHE A 120 11.46 7.06 -1.62
N PRO A 121 12.56 7.83 -1.44
CA PRO A 121 13.17 8.63 -2.49
C PRO A 121 13.47 7.90 -3.80
N LEU A 122 13.87 6.63 -3.72
CA LEU A 122 14.28 5.82 -4.88
C LEU A 122 13.11 5.32 -5.71
N THR A 123 11.90 5.28 -5.14
CA THR A 123 10.68 4.83 -5.83
C THR A 123 9.71 5.98 -6.09
N ASN A 124 10.07 7.21 -5.70
CA ASN A 124 9.27 8.41 -5.95
C ASN A 124 9.76 9.12 -7.21
N PRO A 125 8.94 9.22 -8.28
CA PRO A 125 9.37 9.80 -9.55
C PRO A 125 9.76 11.28 -9.42
N GLU A 126 9.04 12.07 -8.60
CA GLU A 126 9.37 13.49 -8.38
C GLU A 126 10.76 13.64 -7.74
N VAL A 127 11.12 12.72 -6.85
CA VAL A 127 12.42 12.74 -6.18
C VAL A 127 13.52 12.24 -7.10
N VAL A 128 13.30 11.16 -7.85
CA VAL A 128 14.25 10.62 -8.83
C VAL A 128 14.56 11.68 -9.89
N GLU A 129 13.54 12.29 -10.49
CA GLU A 129 13.68 13.33 -11.50
C GLU A 129 14.49 14.52 -10.97
N ARG A 130 14.13 15.02 -9.78
CA ARG A 130 14.86 16.13 -9.16
C ARG A 130 16.29 15.77 -8.78
N THR A 131 16.53 14.54 -8.39
CA THR A 131 17.87 14.02 -8.07
C THR A 131 18.74 14.00 -9.32
N ILE A 132 18.21 13.54 -10.45
CA ILE A 132 18.92 13.57 -11.74
C ILE A 132 19.20 15.02 -12.16
N ALA A 133 18.17 15.88 -12.14
CA ALA A 133 18.29 17.28 -12.56
C ALA A 133 19.30 18.08 -11.73
N THR A 134 19.37 17.79 -10.42
CA THR A 134 20.27 18.50 -9.49
C THR A 134 21.56 17.75 -9.19
N LYS A 135 21.81 16.61 -9.86
CA LYS A 135 22.94 15.71 -9.59
C LYS A 135 23.06 15.33 -8.10
N GLY A 136 21.91 15.16 -7.44
CA GLY A 136 21.80 14.76 -6.03
C GLY A 136 21.86 15.90 -5.01
N GLN A 137 21.95 17.17 -5.44
CA GLN A 137 22.03 18.31 -4.52
C GLN A 137 20.78 18.44 -3.62
N ASN A 138 19.60 18.12 -4.15
CA ASN A 138 18.34 18.11 -3.39
C ASN A 138 18.38 17.18 -2.16
N LEU A 139 19.06 16.04 -2.27
CA LEU A 139 19.19 15.07 -1.17
C LEU A 139 20.13 15.60 -0.09
N LEU A 140 21.24 16.23 -0.49
CA LEU A 140 22.19 16.84 0.43
C LEU A 140 21.55 17.99 1.23
N ASP A 141 20.75 18.81 0.56
CA ASP A 141 20.06 19.93 1.21
C ASP A 141 18.97 19.42 2.16
N GLY A 142 18.23 18.37 1.79
CA GLY A 142 17.30 17.70 2.69
C GLY A 142 17.97 17.16 3.96
N LEU A 143 19.14 16.51 3.82
CA LEU A 143 19.90 16.02 4.97
C LEU A 143 20.41 17.15 5.87
N LYS A 144 20.92 18.24 5.28
CA LYS A 144 21.36 19.42 6.04
C LYS A 144 20.21 20.02 6.85
N ASN A 145 19.03 20.14 6.25
CA ASN A 145 17.83 20.63 6.93
C ASN A 145 17.44 19.70 8.08
N MET A 146 17.39 18.38 7.84
CA MET A 146 17.07 17.39 8.87
C MET A 146 18.04 17.45 10.07
N LEU A 147 19.34 17.57 9.81
CA LEU A 147 20.35 17.70 10.87
C LEU A 147 20.22 19.02 11.63
N ALA A 148 19.91 20.12 10.93
CA ALA A 148 19.66 21.41 11.56
C ALA A 148 18.40 21.37 12.45
N ASP A 149 17.36 20.67 12.02
CA ASP A 149 16.10 20.54 12.75
C ASP A 149 16.24 19.66 14.01
N ILE A 150 17.02 18.57 13.91
CA ILE A 150 17.43 17.76 15.08
C ILE A 150 18.23 18.61 16.07
N GLY A 151 19.19 19.41 15.58
CA GLY A 151 19.99 20.30 16.42
C GLY A 151 19.17 21.41 17.11
N LYS A 152 18.02 21.78 16.54
CA LYS A 152 17.10 22.80 17.08
C LYS A 152 15.97 22.21 17.94
N GLY A 153 15.85 20.88 18.03
CA GLY A 153 14.73 20.21 18.70
C GLY A 153 13.37 20.43 18.02
N GLN A 154 13.37 20.83 16.74
CA GLN A 154 12.15 21.12 15.97
C GLN A 154 11.88 20.00 14.97
N LEU A 155 11.43 18.84 15.45
CA LEU A 155 10.73 17.92 14.54
C LEU A 155 9.36 18.53 14.27
N THR A 156 9.24 19.23 13.15
CA THR A 156 7.99 19.86 12.74
C THR A 156 6.94 18.76 12.51
N HIS A 157 5.93 18.72 13.37
CA HIS A 157 4.67 18.05 13.07
C HIS A 157 3.93 18.90 12.05
N THR A 158 3.83 18.41 10.82
CA THR A 158 2.79 18.77 9.85
C THR A 158 2.26 17.50 9.23
#